data_AF-A0AAW2ABF3-F1
#
_entry.id   AF-A0AAW2ABF3-F1
#
_cell.length_a   1.000
_cell.length_b   1.000
_cell.length_c   1.000
_cell.angle_alpha   90.00
_cell.angle_beta   90.00
_cell.angle_gamma   90.00
#
_symmetry.space_group_name_H-M   'P 1'
#
loop_
_entity.id
_entity.type
_entity.pdbx_description
1 polymer ?
#
loop_
_entity_poly.entity_id
_entity_poly.type
_entity_poly.pdbx_seq_one_letter_code
_entity_poly.pdbx_strand_id
1 'polypeptide(L)'
;MDDHSADEGTRMEPEVLSNDTFEIKTSDVYKVDENLPTRFNNPECFRGYSQKMINPLYQTTNQTYGSKKPTVHEMPTTFKGSRRKFSEHLLKSGMYRENGFNTVLDKSRLTGPNTTTAFHDRINFHCLYHTDGKSQ
;
A
#
# COMPACT_ATOMS: atom_id res chain seq x y z
N MET A 1 -28.79 40.62 -68.54
CA MET A 1 -28.95 40.38 -67.10
C MET A 1 -29.65 39.06 -67.09
N ASP A 2 -28.89 37.97 -67.03
CA ASP A 2 -29.41 36.62 -67.15
C ASP A 2 -28.65 35.75 -66.16
N ASP A 3 -29.43 34.97 -65.44
CA ASP A 3 -29.21 34.57 -64.06
C ASP A 3 -28.11 33.51 -63.87
N HIS A 4 -27.32 33.69 -62.81
CA HIS A 4 -26.41 32.68 -62.30
C HIS A 4 -27.22 31.60 -61.56
N SER A 5 -27.32 30.43 -62.19
CA SER A 5 -27.79 29.19 -61.55
C SER A 5 -26.91 28.86 -60.35
N ALA A 6 -27.47 28.95 -59.15
CA ALA A 6 -26.83 28.50 -57.91
C ALA A 6 -27.09 26.99 -57.76
N ASP A 7 -26.01 26.22 -57.82
CA ASP A 7 -25.95 24.80 -57.45
C ASP A 7 -26.31 24.65 -55.97
N GLU A 8 -27.49 24.09 -55.71
CA GLU A 8 -27.96 23.73 -54.37
C GLU A 8 -27.18 22.49 -53.92
N GLY A 9 -25.98 22.74 -53.38
CA GLY A 9 -25.16 21.73 -52.74
C GLY A 9 -25.96 21.03 -51.66
N THR A 10 -26.38 19.80 -51.96
CA THR A 10 -27.05 18.90 -51.03
C THR A 10 -26.17 18.78 -49.79
N ARG A 11 -26.62 19.40 -48.70
CA ARG A 11 -26.01 19.32 -47.38
C ARG A 11 -26.18 17.88 -46.90
N MET A 12 -25.19 17.05 -47.19
CA MET A 12 -25.05 15.73 -46.58
C MET A 12 -24.87 15.96 -45.08
N GLU A 13 -25.96 15.83 -44.34
CA GLU A 13 -25.94 15.62 -42.89
C GLU A 13 -24.94 14.51 -42.59
N PRO A 14 -23.96 14.73 -41.71
CA PRO A 14 -23.08 13.66 -41.30
C PRO A 14 -23.93 12.67 -40.50
N GLU A 15 -24.16 11.49 -41.08
CA GLU A 15 -24.79 10.37 -40.39
C GLU A 15 -24.09 10.17 -39.04
N VAL A 16 -24.85 10.37 -37.97
CA VAL A 16 -24.43 10.08 -36.61
C VAL A 16 -24.26 8.57 -36.53
N LEU A 17 -23.06 8.08 -36.84
CA LEU A 17 -22.61 6.76 -36.44
C LEU A 17 -22.73 6.71 -34.92
N SER A 18 -23.82 6.13 -34.44
CA SER A 18 -23.96 5.69 -33.06
C SER A 18 -22.91 4.60 -32.85
N ASN A 19 -21.69 5.04 -32.56
CA ASN A 19 -20.63 4.17 -32.12
C ASN A 19 -21.06 3.63 -30.75
N ASP A 20 -21.82 2.54 -30.76
CA ASP A 20 -21.79 1.53 -29.70
C ASP A 20 -20.39 0.90 -29.72
N THR A 21 -19.36 1.72 -29.51
CA THR A 21 -18.02 1.29 -29.16
C THR A 21 -18.15 0.70 -27.79
N PHE A 22 -18.44 -0.60 -27.73
CA PHE A 22 -18.25 -1.38 -26.53
C PHE A 22 -16.82 -1.09 -26.06
N GLU A 23 -16.69 -0.42 -24.91
CA GLU A 23 -15.40 -0.07 -24.34
C GLU A 23 -14.61 -1.37 -24.11
N ILE A 24 -13.61 -1.62 -24.96
CA ILE A 24 -12.82 -2.86 -24.92
C ILE A 24 -12.01 -2.86 -23.62
N LYS A 25 -12.21 -3.89 -22.80
CA LYS A 25 -11.45 -4.06 -21.55
C LYS A 25 -10.18 -4.85 -21.81
N THR A 26 -9.20 -4.68 -20.94
CA THR A 26 -7.95 -5.44 -21.07
C THR A 26 -8.16 -6.92 -20.81
N SER A 27 -9.11 -7.28 -19.94
CA SER A 27 -9.56 -8.65 -19.72
C SER A 27 -10.16 -9.32 -20.95
N ASP A 28 -10.69 -8.54 -21.91
CA ASP A 28 -11.32 -9.09 -23.11
C ASP A 28 -10.27 -9.54 -24.14
N VAL A 29 -9.09 -8.91 -24.11
CA VAL A 29 -7.98 -9.17 -25.04
C VAL A 29 -6.89 -10.04 -24.41
N TYR A 30 -6.65 -9.87 -23.11
CA TYR A 30 -5.56 -10.52 -22.39
C TYR A 30 -6.03 -11.23 -21.12
N LYS A 31 -5.27 -12.24 -20.71
CA LYS A 31 -5.46 -12.87 -19.40
C LYS A 31 -4.93 -11.94 -18.30
N VAL A 32 -5.81 -11.57 -17.38
CA VAL A 32 -5.56 -10.59 -16.31
C VAL A 32 -5.69 -11.26 -14.93
N ASP A 33 -4.93 -10.78 -13.93
CA ASP A 33 -5.05 -11.19 -12.53
C ASP A 33 -6.37 -10.69 -11.91
N GLU A 34 -7.06 -11.53 -11.13
CA GLU A 34 -8.31 -11.19 -10.43
C GLU A 34 -8.17 -9.94 -9.55
N ASN A 35 -6.96 -9.70 -9.02
CA ASN A 35 -6.69 -8.57 -8.14
C ASN A 35 -6.23 -7.30 -8.89
N LEU A 36 -6.37 -7.24 -10.22
CA LEU A 36 -6.00 -6.06 -10.99
C LEU A 36 -6.94 -4.88 -10.65
N PRO A 37 -6.40 -3.69 -10.32
CA PRO A 37 -7.21 -2.48 -10.16
C PRO A 37 -8.10 -2.22 -11.38
N THR A 38 -9.36 -1.89 -11.14
CA THR A 38 -10.36 -1.63 -12.19
C THR A 38 -9.91 -0.57 -13.19
N ARG A 39 -9.10 0.39 -12.74
CA ARG A 39 -8.48 1.42 -13.59
C ARG A 39 -7.64 0.82 -14.73
N PHE A 40 -6.86 -0.23 -14.45
CA PHE A 40 -6.04 -0.89 -15.46
C PHE A 40 -6.84 -1.86 -16.33
N ASN A 41 -8.04 -2.28 -15.89
CA ASN A 41 -8.91 -3.09 -16.73
C ASN A 41 -9.66 -2.25 -17.79
N ASN A 42 -9.93 -0.98 -17.49
CA ASN A 42 -10.72 -0.09 -18.34
C ASN A 42 -9.86 1.11 -18.79
N PRO A 43 -9.17 1.06 -19.95
CA PRO A 43 -8.25 2.12 -20.36
C PRO A 43 -8.95 3.49 -20.56
N GLU A 44 -10.24 3.51 -20.88
CA GLU A 44 -11.02 4.74 -21.06
C GLU A 44 -11.14 5.59 -19.78
N CYS A 45 -10.88 5.02 -18.60
CA CYS A 45 -10.86 5.80 -17.36
C CYS A 45 -9.66 6.77 -17.27
N PHE A 46 -8.63 6.61 -18.12
CA PHE A 46 -7.48 7.51 -18.18
C PHE A 46 -7.82 8.75 -19.02
N ARG A 47 -8.13 9.84 -18.33
CA ARG A 47 -8.45 11.16 -18.93
C ARG A 47 -7.21 12.06 -19.02
N GLY A 48 -7.29 13.09 -19.85
CA GLY A 48 -6.24 14.10 -19.99
C GLY A 48 -5.21 13.80 -21.08
N TYR A 49 -5.35 12.66 -21.76
CA TYR A 49 -4.59 12.33 -22.95
C TYR A 49 -5.39 12.77 -24.17
N SER A 50 -4.89 13.80 -24.85
CA SER A 50 -5.46 14.27 -26.10
C SER A 50 -4.47 15.19 -26.77
N GLN A 51 -4.42 15.16 -28.09
CA GLN A 51 -3.75 16.20 -28.84
C GLN A 51 -4.54 17.50 -28.65
N LYS A 52 -3.95 18.46 -27.92
CA LYS A 52 -4.53 19.80 -27.83
C LYS A 52 -4.57 20.39 -29.25
N MET A 53 -5.72 20.93 -29.64
CA MET A 53 -5.87 21.59 -30.92
C MET A 53 -5.05 22.89 -30.91
N ILE A 54 -3.86 22.83 -31.49
CA ILE A 54 -2.90 23.94 -31.62
C ILE A 54 -2.66 24.12 -33.11
N ASN A 55 -2.41 25.36 -33.53
CA ASN A 55 -2.06 25.65 -34.92
C ASN A 55 -0.89 24.74 -35.36
N PRO A 56 -1.01 24.00 -36.48
CA PRO A 56 0.04 23.13 -36.97
C PRO A 56 1.42 23.79 -37.13
N LEU A 57 1.46 25.11 -37.37
CA LEU A 57 2.69 25.89 -37.50
C LEU A 57 3.43 26.10 -36.17
N TYR A 58 2.72 26.02 -35.04
CA TYR A 58 3.26 26.29 -33.70
C TYR A 58 3.26 25.03 -32.82
N GLN A 59 3.61 23.88 -33.40
CA GLN A 59 3.80 22.64 -32.66
C GLN A 59 5.20 22.56 -32.06
N THR A 60 5.29 22.14 -30.80
CA THR A 60 6.57 21.84 -30.14
C THR A 60 6.70 20.34 -29.92
N THR A 61 7.93 19.84 -29.89
CA THR A 61 8.20 18.40 -29.66
C THR A 61 7.62 17.90 -28.34
N ASN A 62 7.62 18.75 -27.31
CA ASN A 62 7.05 18.44 -26.00
C ASN A 62 5.54 18.16 -26.04
N GLN A 63 4.80 18.70 -27.02
CA GLN A 63 3.37 18.42 -27.18
C GLN A 63 3.08 16.97 -27.56
N THR A 64 4.07 16.23 -28.06
CA THR A 64 3.94 14.80 -28.36
C THR A 64 3.72 13.99 -27.07
N TYR A 65 4.37 14.38 -25.98
CA TYR A 65 4.23 13.72 -24.69
C TYR A 65 2.82 13.91 -24.14
N GLY A 66 2.16 12.82 -23.74
CA GLY A 66 0.79 12.84 -23.22
C GLY A 66 -0.31 13.10 -24.26
N SER A 67 0.03 13.24 -25.55
CA SER A 67 -0.98 13.47 -26.61
C SER A 67 -1.82 12.22 -26.91
N LYS A 68 -1.25 11.02 -26.72
CA LYS A 68 -1.89 9.73 -27.03
C LYS A 68 -2.48 9.10 -25.78
N LYS A 69 -3.74 8.66 -25.87
CA LYS A 69 -4.40 7.93 -24.79
C LYS A 69 -3.87 6.51 -24.68
N PRO A 70 -3.76 5.96 -23.47
CA PRO A 70 -3.30 4.60 -23.30
C PRO A 70 -4.36 3.61 -23.77
N THR A 71 -3.90 2.51 -24.37
CA THR A 71 -4.74 1.46 -24.96
C THR A 71 -4.69 0.16 -24.17
N VAL A 72 -5.54 -0.81 -24.51
CA VAL A 72 -5.55 -2.14 -23.88
C VAL A 72 -4.21 -2.87 -23.96
N HIS A 73 -3.40 -2.57 -24.99
CA HIS A 73 -2.10 -3.18 -25.22
C HIS A 73 -0.98 -2.58 -24.36
N GLU A 74 -1.20 -1.39 -23.81
CA GLU A 74 -0.24 -0.70 -22.93
C GLU A 74 -0.57 -0.91 -21.44
N MET A 75 -1.80 -1.34 -21.14
CA MET A 75 -2.23 -1.61 -19.77
C MET A 75 -1.56 -2.85 -19.18
N PRO A 76 -1.16 -2.81 -17.89
CA PRO A 76 -0.56 -3.96 -17.23
C PRO A 76 -1.59 -5.06 -16.96
N THR A 77 -1.20 -6.32 -17.16
CA THR A 77 -2.04 -7.49 -16.84
C THR A 77 -2.00 -7.86 -15.36
N THR A 78 -0.98 -7.41 -14.62
CA THR A 78 -0.84 -7.61 -13.18
C THR A 78 -0.31 -6.33 -12.51
N PHE A 79 -0.77 -6.06 -11.29
CA PHE A 79 -0.29 -4.91 -10.51
C PHE A 79 -0.02 -5.32 -9.07
N LYS A 80 1.26 -5.30 -8.67
CA LYS A 80 1.69 -5.67 -7.31
C LYS A 80 2.06 -4.42 -6.51
N GLY A 81 1.05 -3.60 -6.21
CA GLY A 81 1.20 -2.41 -5.37
C GLY A 81 1.46 -2.77 -3.91
N SER A 82 2.32 -2.01 -3.23
CA SER A 82 2.56 -2.14 -1.79
C SER A 82 1.45 -1.46 -0.99
N ARG A 83 0.79 -2.19 -0.09
CA ARG A 83 -0.23 -1.64 0.82
C ARG A 83 0.46 -1.17 2.11
N ARG A 84 0.47 0.14 2.36
CA ARG A 84 1.12 0.74 3.55
C ARG A 84 0.17 1.05 4.71
N LYS A 85 -1.09 0.59 4.67
CA LYS A 85 -2.12 0.92 5.68
C LYS A 85 -1.68 0.62 7.13
N PHE A 86 -1.01 -0.51 7.35
CA PHE A 86 -0.49 -0.88 8.68
C PHE A 86 0.58 0.10 9.18
N SER A 87 1.60 0.37 8.36
CA SER A 87 2.71 1.24 8.72
C SER A 87 2.35 2.72 8.74
N GLU A 88 1.35 3.14 7.96
CA GLU A 88 0.92 4.55 7.89
C GLU A 88 0.39 5.04 9.25
N HIS A 89 -0.34 4.20 9.98
CA HIS A 89 -0.79 4.53 11.33
C HIS A 89 0.39 4.73 12.29
N LEU A 90 1.38 3.84 12.23
CA LEU A 90 2.59 3.92 13.07
C LEU A 90 3.46 5.13 12.71
N LEU A 91 3.51 5.51 11.43
CA LEU A 91 4.25 6.69 10.99
C LEU A 91 3.70 7.98 11.61
N LYS A 92 2.37 8.06 11.82
CA LYS A 92 1.72 9.21 12.47
C LYS A 92 2.02 9.30 13.96
N SER A 93 2.31 8.19 14.64
CA SER A 93 2.61 8.16 16.08
C SER A 93 4.04 8.61 16.45
N GLY A 94 4.91 8.84 15.47
CA GLY A 94 6.28 9.31 15.71
C GLY A 94 7.22 8.23 16.24
N MET A 95 8.35 8.66 16.80
CA MET A 95 9.40 7.75 17.29
C MET A 95 8.98 7.08 18.61
N TYR A 96 9.21 5.77 18.71
CA TYR A 96 8.99 5.02 19.95
C TYR A 96 9.82 5.59 21.10
N ARG A 97 9.21 5.70 22.29
CA ARG A 97 9.87 6.05 23.54
C ARG A 97 9.46 5.05 24.62
N GLU A 98 10.42 4.61 25.40
CA GLU A 98 10.19 3.79 26.58
C GLU A 98 9.99 4.70 27.80
N ASN A 99 8.85 4.57 28.47
CA ASN A 99 8.49 5.34 29.66
C ASN A 99 8.18 4.44 30.87
N GLY A 100 8.51 3.14 30.80
CA GLY A 100 8.29 2.18 31.86
C GLY A 100 9.45 2.09 32.85
N PHE A 101 9.17 1.70 34.09
CA PHE A 101 10.20 1.34 35.07
C PHE A 101 10.58 -0.13 34.95
N ASN A 102 11.87 -0.44 35.10
CA ASN A 102 12.36 -1.81 35.20
C ASN A 102 11.91 -2.45 36.51
N THR A 103 10.85 -3.24 36.46
CA THR A 103 10.23 -3.90 37.62
C THR A 103 10.36 -5.42 37.57
N VAL A 104 11.19 -5.95 36.66
CA VAL A 104 11.40 -7.40 36.57
C VAL A 104 12.06 -7.90 37.86
N LEU A 105 11.38 -8.80 38.58
CA LEU A 105 11.97 -9.53 39.69
C LEU A 105 12.98 -10.54 39.15
N ASP A 106 14.09 -10.71 39.87
CA ASP A 106 15.12 -11.66 39.48
C ASP A 106 14.55 -13.09 39.43
N LYS A 107 14.71 -13.74 38.28
CA LYS A 107 14.29 -15.12 38.05
C LYS A 107 15.55 -15.98 38.06
N SER A 108 16.01 -16.36 39.24
CA SER A 108 17.08 -17.33 39.33
C SER A 108 16.65 -18.63 38.63
N ARG A 109 17.53 -19.19 37.78
CA ARG A 109 17.29 -20.49 37.09
C ARG A 109 17.05 -21.64 38.07
N LEU A 110 17.37 -21.44 39.34
CA LEU A 110 17.17 -22.38 40.44
C LEU A 110 15.78 -22.23 41.06
N THR A 111 14.73 -22.11 40.25
CA THR A 111 13.35 -22.24 40.75
C THR A 111 12.97 -23.73 40.72
N GLY A 112 13.57 -24.51 41.60
CA GLY A 112 13.07 -25.83 42.00
C GLY A 112 12.48 -25.72 43.41
N PRO A 113 11.59 -26.62 43.83
CA PRO A 113 11.00 -26.62 45.19
C PRO A 113 12.02 -26.78 46.34
N ASN A 114 13.33 -26.81 46.03
CA ASN A 114 14.41 -27.14 46.94
C ASN A 114 15.44 -26.00 47.07
N THR A 115 15.25 -24.86 46.40
CA THR A 115 16.22 -23.77 46.42
C THR A 115 15.74 -22.64 47.32
N THR A 116 15.81 -22.84 48.64
CA THR A 116 15.81 -21.72 49.58
C THR A 116 17.06 -20.88 49.32
N THR A 117 16.92 -19.67 48.79
CA THR A 117 17.91 -18.61 49.04
C THR A 117 17.82 -18.31 50.53
N ALA A 118 18.48 -19.15 51.33
CA ALA A 118 18.60 -18.93 52.75
C ALA A 118 19.38 -17.61 52.91
N PHE A 119 18.65 -16.52 53.14
CA PHE A 119 19.24 -15.37 53.79
C PHE A 119 19.73 -15.91 55.13
N HIS A 120 21.03 -16.16 55.23
CA HIS A 120 21.65 -16.67 56.44
C HIS A 120 21.30 -15.71 57.58
N ASP A 121 20.37 -16.12 58.42
CA ASP A 121 19.98 -15.37 59.60
C ASP A 121 21.12 -15.53 60.60
N ARG A 122 21.99 -14.52 60.65
CA ARG A 122 23.29 -14.53 61.35
C ARG A 122 23.16 -14.65 62.87
N ILE A 123 21.95 -14.73 63.41
CA ILE A 123 21.66 -14.48 64.83
C ILE A 123 21.61 -15.77 65.66
N ASN A 124 21.56 -16.95 65.06
CA ASN A 124 21.36 -18.20 65.81
C ASN A 124 22.65 -19.03 66.01
N PHE A 125 23.68 -18.41 66.57
CA PHE A 125 24.86 -19.13 67.05
C PHE A 125 24.71 -19.46 68.55
N HIS A 126 24.61 -20.76 68.85
CA HIS A 126 24.80 -21.42 70.15
C HIS A 126 23.71 -21.35 71.24
N CYS A 127 22.94 -22.44 71.35
CA CYS A 127 22.23 -22.86 72.57
C CYS A 127 22.52 -24.32 72.96
N LEU A 128 23.70 -24.86 72.66
CA LEU A 128 24.01 -26.24 73.05
C LEU A 128 25.47 -26.44 73.47
N TYR A 129 25.76 -26.05 74.70
CA TYR A 129 26.77 -26.70 75.54
C TYR A 129 26.19 -26.86 76.95
N HIS A 130 25.15 -27.68 77.09
CA HIS A 130 24.85 -28.35 78.35
C HIS A 130 25.15 -29.83 78.11
N THR A 131 26.37 -30.25 78.44
CA THR A 131 26.68 -31.65 78.68
C THR A 131 26.82 -31.81 80.18
N ASP A 132 25.71 -32.20 80.82
CA ASP A 132 25.74 -32.70 82.18
C ASP A 132 26.63 -33.95 82.23
N GLY A 133 27.70 -33.90 83.01
CA GLY A 133 28.57 -35.03 83.31
C GLY A 133 28.93 -35.04 84.79
N LYS A 134 28.35 -35.97 85.56
CA LYS A 134 28.62 -36.21 87.00
C LYS A 134 29.76 -37.23 87.20
N SER A 135 30.44 -37.11 88.35
CA SER A 135 31.43 -38.04 88.98
C SER A 135 32.81 -38.12 88.30
N GLN A 136 33.96 -38.16 88.99
CA GLN A 136 34.32 -38.63 90.35
C GLN A 136 35.04 -37.58 91.19
#